data_AF-A0A7C4ZW44-F1
#
_entry.id   AF-A0A7C4ZW44-F1
#
_cell.length_a   1.000
_cell.length_b   1.000
_cell.length_c   1.000
_cell.angle_alpha   90.00
_cell.angle_beta   90.00
_cell.angle_gamma   90.00
#
_symmetry.space_group_name_H-M   'P 1'
#
loop_
_entity.id
_entity.type
_entity.pdbx_description
1 polymer ?
#
loop_
_entity_poly.entity_id
_entity_poly.type
_entity_poly.pdbx_seq_one_letter_code
_entity_poly.pdbx_strand_id
1 'polypeptide(L)'
;MSERKDRIRIQIGDQEFNVVGGTFQEMLSAVKQINGRRFVSELKVWQLPGPAEEVQRQLEISGYSLEGGAPVASAPPAASTPAGAAGDRIRVLVGGQRLAVVGGNFQDMLAVVKGLPGRRFDSDTKLWEISGDPGVIKGMIEAAGFQLEGAEKIRLDPVPPMEMPNFSGHTTPSPYHAPDFFDEPDEAPEPPPWWDDELAPPPVADDFFDEPLFEPEPPPVRPKPAMTAPAAGSAGRRGGDRVRIRLGEMPLVVSGGEFQAILALVKSIPGRRFNGDERVWEIPETVELESLGQRVAAAGFVLEQE
;
A
#
# COMPACT_ATOMS: atom_id res chain seq x y z
N MET A 1 47.49 -5.51 -15.86
CA MET A 1 46.04 -5.35 -16.13
C MET A 1 45.32 -5.61 -14.84
N SER A 2 44.71 -4.60 -14.23
CA SER A 2 44.00 -4.76 -12.95
C SER A 2 42.60 -5.29 -13.24
N GLU A 3 42.36 -6.59 -13.02
CA GLU A 3 41.02 -7.16 -13.02
C GLU A 3 40.16 -6.38 -12.02
N ARG A 4 39.20 -5.62 -12.53
CA ARG A 4 38.16 -5.01 -11.69
C ARG A 4 37.29 -6.17 -11.22
N LYS A 5 37.63 -6.75 -10.07
CA LYS A 5 36.74 -7.69 -9.38
C LYS A 5 35.50 -6.90 -8.98
N ASP A 6 34.38 -7.22 -9.61
CA ASP A 6 33.07 -6.75 -9.16
C ASP A 6 32.89 -7.18 -7.70
N ARG A 7 32.35 -6.26 -6.90
CA ARG A 7 32.14 -6.49 -5.46
C ARG A 7 30.83 -5.85 -5.04
N ILE A 8 30.05 -6.57 -4.25
CA ILE A 8 28.81 -6.06 -3.66
C ILE A 8 29.04 -5.86 -2.18
N ARG A 9 28.78 -4.65 -1.69
CA ARG A 9 28.84 -4.33 -0.27
C ARG A 9 27.54 -4.74 0.41
N ILE A 10 27.68 -5.53 1.46
CA ILE A 10 26.57 -5.94 2.33
C ILE A 10 26.93 -5.61 3.77
N GLN A 11 25.92 -5.26 4.56
CA GLN A 11 26.04 -4.95 5.98
C GLN A 11 25.25 -5.98 6.76
N ILE A 12 25.91 -6.58 7.74
CA ILE A 12 25.31 -7.57 8.64
C ILE A 12 25.59 -7.09 10.06
N GLY A 13 24.55 -6.65 10.77
CA GLY A 13 24.71 -5.91 12.01
C GLY A 13 25.58 -4.66 11.83
N ASP A 14 26.63 -4.53 12.63
CA ASP A 14 27.57 -3.39 12.64
C ASP A 14 28.83 -3.63 11.81
N GLN A 15 28.83 -4.66 10.96
CA GLN A 15 29.98 -5.05 10.15
C GLN A 15 29.65 -4.97 8.66
N GLU A 16 30.62 -4.47 7.89
CA GLU A 16 30.55 -4.44 6.44
C GLU A 16 31.38 -5.58 5.83
N PHE A 17 30.77 -6.21 4.83
CA PHE A 17 31.32 -7.32 4.09
C PHE A 17 31.22 -7.07 2.60
N ASN A 18 32.12 -7.68 1.83
CA ASN A 18 32.08 -7.68 0.37
C ASN A 18 31.78 -9.11 -0.09
N VAL A 19 30.78 -9.27 -0.95
CA VAL A 19 30.53 -10.52 -1.65
C VAL A 19 31.42 -10.56 -2.89
N VAL A 20 32.16 -11.66 -3.07
CA VAL A 20 33.01 -11.95 -4.21
C VAL A 20 32.76 -13.37 -4.72
N GLY A 21 33.01 -13.65 -6.00
CA GLY A 21 32.92 -15.01 -6.55
C GLY A 21 32.13 -15.19 -7.84
N GLY A 22 31.79 -14.11 -8.56
CA GLY A 22 31.12 -14.23 -9.86
C GLY A 22 30.87 -12.88 -10.50
N THR A 23 29.93 -12.84 -11.45
CA THR A 23 29.53 -11.58 -12.07
C THR A 23 28.67 -10.75 -11.11
N PHE A 24 28.67 -9.42 -11.27
CA PHE A 24 27.87 -8.52 -10.43
C PHE A 24 26.38 -8.92 -10.37
N GLN A 25 25.80 -9.34 -11.49
CA GLN A 25 24.37 -9.68 -11.56
C GLN A 25 24.04 -10.97 -10.80
N GLU A 26 24.92 -11.97 -10.84
CA GLU A 26 24.72 -13.22 -10.12
C GLU A 26 24.89 -13.01 -8.60
N MET A 27 25.93 -12.27 -8.19
CA MET A 27 26.13 -11.88 -6.79
C MET A 27 24.92 -11.10 -6.25
N LEU A 28 24.38 -10.17 -7.04
CA LEU A 28 23.20 -9.39 -6.64
C LEU A 28 21.96 -10.26 -6.52
N SER A 29 21.83 -11.26 -7.39
CA SER A 29 20.71 -12.22 -7.37
C SER A 29 20.77 -13.10 -6.12
N ALA A 30 21.95 -13.55 -5.72
CA ALA A 30 22.15 -14.29 -4.47
C ALA A 30 21.80 -13.45 -3.23
N VAL A 31 22.30 -12.21 -3.16
CA VAL A 31 21.93 -11.26 -2.08
C VAL A 31 20.41 -11.00 -2.07
N LYS A 32 19.78 -10.96 -3.25
CA LYS A 32 18.33 -10.82 -3.41
C LYS A 32 17.53 -12.09 -3.08
N GLN A 33 18.13 -13.23 -2.77
CA GLN A 33 17.38 -14.41 -2.30
C GLN A 33 17.24 -14.42 -0.77
N ILE A 34 18.09 -13.67 -0.06
CA ILE A 34 18.09 -13.63 1.42
C ILE A 34 16.86 -12.87 1.93
N ASN A 35 16.05 -13.52 2.77
CA ASN A 35 14.81 -12.95 3.29
C ASN A 35 15.06 -11.78 4.26
N GLY A 36 14.20 -10.76 4.21
CA GLY A 36 14.26 -9.61 5.13
C GLY A 36 15.37 -8.58 4.84
N ARG A 37 16.10 -8.73 3.74
CA ARG A 37 17.08 -7.75 3.23
C ARG A 37 16.48 -6.36 3.02
N ARG A 38 17.28 -5.32 3.25
CA ARG A 38 16.95 -3.91 2.97
C ARG A 38 18.08 -3.25 2.19
N PHE A 39 17.77 -2.47 1.17
CA PHE A 39 18.79 -1.70 0.45
C PHE A 39 18.86 -0.29 1.02
N VAL A 40 20.06 0.11 1.48
CA VAL A 40 20.33 1.47 1.97
C VAL A 40 20.98 2.25 0.83
N SER A 41 20.18 3.07 0.14
CA SER A 41 20.62 3.82 -1.04
C SER A 41 21.71 4.85 -0.73
N GLU A 42 21.71 5.41 0.47
CA GLU A 42 22.69 6.40 0.92
C GLU A 42 24.12 5.84 0.94
N LEU A 43 24.26 4.59 1.38
CA LEU A 43 25.55 3.90 1.47
C LEU A 43 25.82 2.99 0.26
N LYS A 44 24.79 2.73 -0.57
CA LYS A 44 24.78 1.70 -1.62
C LYS A 44 25.14 0.32 -1.08
N VAL A 45 24.60 -0.02 0.09
CA VAL A 45 24.86 -1.27 0.81
C VAL A 45 23.55 -2.02 1.03
N TRP A 46 23.59 -3.35 0.95
CA TRP A 46 22.48 -4.21 1.34
C TRP A 46 22.60 -4.62 2.81
N GLN A 47 21.63 -4.22 3.63
CA GLN A 47 21.49 -4.70 4.99
C GLN A 47 20.79 -6.06 5.01
N LEU A 48 21.44 -7.05 5.61
CA LEU A 48 20.93 -8.41 5.74
C LEU A 48 20.62 -8.69 7.22
N PRO A 49 19.42 -9.18 7.55
CA PRO A 49 19.11 -9.60 8.91
C PRO A 49 19.73 -10.96 9.23
N GLY A 50 20.19 -11.13 10.47
CA GLY A 50 20.75 -12.39 10.96
C GLY A 50 22.25 -12.33 11.29
N PRO A 51 22.82 -13.42 11.83
CA PRO A 51 24.25 -13.51 12.13
C PRO A 51 25.07 -13.66 10.84
N ALA A 52 26.30 -13.12 10.83
CA ALA A 52 27.18 -13.17 9.66
C ALA A 52 27.48 -14.60 9.17
N GLU A 53 27.56 -15.56 10.10
CA GLU A 53 27.80 -16.98 9.79
C GLU A 53 26.68 -17.61 8.95
N GLU A 54 25.43 -17.23 9.21
CA GLU A 54 24.28 -17.78 8.48
C GLU A 54 24.22 -17.22 7.06
N VAL A 55 24.43 -15.91 6.93
CA VAL A 55 24.53 -15.23 5.63
C VAL A 55 25.71 -15.78 4.82
N GLN A 56 26.86 -15.99 5.46
CA GLN A 56 28.03 -16.59 4.84
C GLN A 56 27.71 -18.00 4.30
N ARG A 57 27.05 -18.85 5.10
CA ARG A 57 26.67 -20.20 4.67
C ARG A 57 25.70 -20.17 3.47
N GLN A 58 24.73 -19.26 3.45
CA GLN A 58 23.80 -19.11 2.33
C GLN A 58 24.50 -18.66 1.04
N LEU A 59 25.46 -17.73 1.15
CA LEU A 59 26.27 -17.29 0.02
C LEU A 59 27.21 -18.40 -0.47
N GLU A 60 27.79 -19.17 0.43
CA GLU A 60 28.68 -20.29 0.11
C GLU A 60 27.94 -21.43 -0.63
N ILE A 61 26.70 -21.75 -0.22
CA ILE A 61 25.82 -22.68 -0.97
C ILE A 61 25.60 -22.21 -2.41
N SER A 62 25.61 -20.90 -2.63
CA SER A 62 25.43 -20.28 -3.94
C SER A 62 26.75 -20.10 -4.70
N GLY A 63 27.89 -20.54 -4.13
CA GLY A 63 29.22 -20.43 -4.74
C GLY A 63 29.92 -19.09 -4.53
N TYR A 64 29.45 -18.25 -3.61
CA TYR A 64 30.05 -16.94 -3.32
C TYR A 64 30.77 -16.94 -1.97
N SER A 65 31.86 -16.17 -1.91
CA SER A 65 32.62 -15.96 -0.69
C SER A 65 32.37 -14.57 -0.12
N LEU A 66 32.31 -14.51 1.21
CA LEU A 66 32.17 -13.28 1.97
C LEU A 66 33.56 -12.81 2.41
N GLU A 67 34.08 -11.72 1.82
CA GLU A 67 35.35 -11.10 2.19
C GLU A 67 35.12 -9.80 2.97
N GLY A 68 35.56 -9.75 4.23
CA GLY A 68 35.41 -8.55 5.07
C GLY A 68 35.21 -8.87 6.54
N GLY A 69 34.53 -8.00 7.27
CA GLY A 69 34.39 -8.07 8.73
C GLY A 69 35.14 -6.96 9.46
N ALA A 70 35.57 -5.91 8.74
CA ALA A 70 36.04 -4.72 9.42
C ALA A 70 34.85 -4.13 10.20
N PRO A 71 34.99 -3.88 11.51
CA PRO A 71 34.00 -3.09 12.23
C PRO A 71 33.86 -1.78 11.48
N VAL A 72 32.62 -1.34 11.20
CA VAL A 72 32.37 -0.09 10.48
C VAL A 72 33.11 1.01 11.23
N ALA A 73 34.25 1.42 10.69
CA ALA A 73 35.00 2.54 11.23
C ALA A 73 34.06 3.74 11.07
N SER A 74 33.52 4.22 12.18
CA SER A 74 32.67 5.40 12.22
C SER A 74 33.44 6.53 11.54
N ALA A 75 33.14 6.76 10.26
CA ALA A 75 33.80 7.79 9.49
C ALA A 75 33.50 9.14 10.17
N PRO A 76 34.51 10.02 10.34
CA PRO A 76 34.31 11.32 10.94
C PRO A 76 33.29 12.10 10.09
N PRO A 77 32.26 12.70 10.70
CA PRO A 77 31.15 13.26 9.95
C PRO A 77 31.63 14.48 9.16
N ALA A 78 31.51 14.38 7.83
CA ALA A 78 31.43 15.56 6.99
C ALA A 78 30.20 16.37 7.42
N ALA A 79 30.42 17.65 7.68
CA ALA A 79 29.46 18.59 8.23
C ALA A 79 28.09 18.52 7.52
N SER A 80 27.10 17.98 8.22
CA SER A 80 25.68 18.12 7.90
C SER A 80 24.90 18.00 9.20
N THR A 81 24.65 19.17 9.80
CA THR A 81 23.49 19.56 10.62
C THR A 81 23.15 18.68 11.85
N PRO A 82 23.00 19.27 13.06
CA PRO A 82 22.99 18.51 14.31
C PRO A 82 21.82 17.51 14.36
N ALA A 83 22.18 16.23 14.44
CA ALA A 83 21.31 15.15 14.84
C ALA A 83 21.01 15.29 16.33
N GLY A 84 19.94 16.02 16.66
CA GLY A 84 19.25 15.85 17.93
C GLY A 84 18.52 14.50 17.93
N ALA A 85 18.74 13.72 19.00
CA ALA A 85 18.03 12.53 19.46
C ALA A 85 17.20 11.74 18.43
N ALA A 86 17.60 10.50 18.17
CA ALA A 86 16.91 9.52 17.31
C ALA A 86 15.53 9.09 17.86
N GLY A 87 14.59 10.03 17.93
CA GLY A 87 13.17 9.76 18.04
C GLY A 87 12.55 9.62 16.65
N ASP A 88 11.54 8.77 16.54
CA ASP A 88 10.71 8.70 15.33
C ASP A 88 10.14 10.09 15.02
N ARG A 89 10.24 10.50 13.76
CA ARG A 89 9.74 11.80 13.29
C ARG A 89 9.06 11.67 11.95
N ILE A 90 7.90 12.29 11.80
CA ILE A 90 7.16 12.33 10.53
C ILE A 90 7.30 13.71 9.93
N ARG A 91 7.80 13.78 8.69
CA ARG A 91 7.96 15.05 7.99
C ARG A 91 6.66 15.45 7.30
N VAL A 92 6.21 16.67 7.56
CA VAL A 92 4.97 17.24 7.00
C VAL A 92 5.26 18.58 6.35
N LEU A 93 4.55 18.92 5.27
CA LEU A 93 4.59 20.19 4.58
C LEU A 93 3.24 20.88 4.78
N VAL A 94 3.21 21.93 5.62
CA VAL A 94 1.98 22.68 5.95
C VAL A 94 2.16 24.12 5.46
N GLY A 95 1.28 24.60 4.58
CA GLY A 95 1.39 25.97 4.03
C GLY A 95 2.72 26.25 3.33
N GLY A 96 3.35 25.23 2.71
CA GLY A 96 4.66 25.35 2.07
C GLY A 96 5.86 25.30 3.02
N GLN A 97 5.64 25.12 4.32
CA GLN A 97 6.70 25.02 5.33
C GLN A 97 6.92 23.57 5.75
N ARG A 98 8.18 23.15 5.80
CA ARG A 98 8.59 21.80 6.21
C ARG A 98 8.69 21.74 7.73
N LEU A 99 7.83 20.95 8.34
CA LEU A 99 7.72 20.73 9.78
C LEU A 99 7.92 19.23 10.08
N ALA A 100 8.14 18.91 11.35
CA ALA A 100 8.27 17.53 11.81
C ALA A 100 7.33 17.29 12.99
N VAL A 101 6.54 16.22 12.93
CA VAL A 101 5.75 15.74 14.06
C VAL A 101 6.61 14.80 14.89
N VAL A 102 6.73 15.08 16.18
CA VAL A 102 7.52 14.32 17.18
C VAL A 102 6.70 14.11 18.46
N GLY A 103 7.14 13.22 19.35
CA GLY A 103 6.58 13.10 20.71
C GLY A 103 5.76 11.83 21.01
N GLY A 104 5.92 10.74 20.25
CA GLY A 104 5.27 9.47 20.61
C GLY A 104 5.66 8.30 19.69
N ASN A 105 4.83 7.26 19.68
CA ASN A 105 5.03 6.11 18.78
C ASN A 105 4.78 6.52 17.32
N PHE A 106 5.62 6.03 16.40
CA PHE A 106 5.48 6.29 14.97
C PHE A 106 4.09 5.98 14.41
N GLN A 107 3.46 4.89 14.85
CA GLN A 107 2.13 4.51 14.38
C GLN A 107 1.05 5.52 14.79
N ASP A 108 1.11 6.01 16.03
CA ASP A 108 0.14 6.99 16.54
C ASP A 108 0.33 8.34 15.86
N MET A 109 1.58 8.78 15.69
CA MET A 109 1.91 9.98 14.91
C MET A 109 1.38 9.87 13.48
N LEU A 110 1.57 8.71 12.84
CA LEU A 110 1.10 8.49 11.47
C LEU A 110 -0.43 8.46 11.39
N ALA A 111 -1.11 7.90 12.40
CA ALA A 111 -2.56 7.90 12.48
C ALA A 111 -3.12 9.33 12.58
N VAL A 112 -2.50 10.18 13.40
CA VAL A 112 -2.88 11.61 13.51
C VAL A 112 -2.66 12.33 12.19
N VAL A 113 -1.49 12.19 11.56
CA VAL A 113 -1.21 12.82 10.25
C VAL A 113 -2.18 12.33 9.17
N LYS A 114 -2.55 11.05 9.20
CA LYS A 114 -3.60 10.47 8.35
C LYS A 114 -5.03 10.90 8.73
N GLY A 115 -5.24 11.50 9.89
CA GLY A 115 -6.54 12.06 10.29
C GLY A 115 -6.75 13.48 9.78
N LEU A 116 -5.68 14.20 9.43
CA LEU A 116 -5.77 15.60 9.03
C LEU A 116 -6.48 15.78 7.67
N PRO A 117 -7.35 16.80 7.54
CA PRO A 117 -8.02 17.11 6.27
C PRO A 117 -7.02 17.64 5.23
N GLY A 118 -7.34 17.46 3.94
CA GLY A 118 -6.53 18.04 2.85
C GLY A 118 -5.12 17.46 2.72
N ARG A 119 -4.91 16.22 3.17
CA ARG A 119 -3.60 15.53 3.14
C ARG A 119 -3.32 14.85 1.79
N ARG A 120 -2.07 14.94 1.32
CA ARG A 120 -1.53 14.20 0.18
C ARG A 120 -0.15 13.67 0.55
N PHE A 121 0.12 12.40 0.26
CA PHE A 121 1.46 11.84 0.48
C PHE A 121 2.29 11.91 -0.79
N ASP A 122 3.45 12.56 -0.71
CA ASP A 122 4.45 12.56 -1.77
C ASP A 122 5.44 11.41 -1.53
N SER A 123 5.37 10.40 -2.40
CA SER A 123 6.21 9.21 -2.31
C SER A 123 7.68 9.46 -2.60
N ASP A 124 8.01 10.50 -3.35
CA ASP A 124 9.36 10.79 -3.82
C ASP A 124 10.15 11.49 -2.72
N THR A 125 9.50 12.45 -2.05
CA THR A 125 10.12 13.21 -0.95
C THR A 125 9.83 12.62 0.44
N LYS A 126 8.95 11.63 0.52
CA LYS A 126 8.44 11.04 1.79
C LYS A 126 7.86 12.11 2.73
N LEU A 127 7.21 13.11 2.14
CA LEU A 127 6.54 14.21 2.85
C LEU A 127 5.03 14.07 2.75
N TRP A 128 4.34 14.41 3.83
CA TRP A 128 2.90 14.62 3.80
C TRP A 128 2.61 16.09 3.55
N GLU A 129 2.03 16.43 2.40
CA GLU A 129 1.51 17.76 2.13
C GLU A 129 0.14 17.89 2.77
N ILE A 130 -0.07 18.92 3.57
CA ILE A 130 -1.33 19.17 4.27
C ILE A 130 -1.79 20.57 3.87
N SER A 131 -2.91 20.63 3.17
CA SER A 131 -3.58 21.89 2.84
C SER A 131 -4.37 22.38 4.05
N GLY A 132 -3.99 23.53 4.60
CA GLY A 132 -4.67 24.14 5.74
C GLY A 132 -3.86 25.25 6.38
N ASP A 133 -4.50 25.98 7.28
CA ASP A 133 -3.84 26.99 8.11
C ASP A 133 -2.86 26.31 9.10
N PRO A 134 -1.58 26.73 9.16
CA PRO A 134 -0.59 26.09 10.02
C PRO A 134 -0.92 26.20 11.51
N GLY A 135 -1.64 27.24 11.94
CA GLY A 135 -2.09 27.38 13.32
C GLY A 135 -3.14 26.34 13.69
N VAL A 136 -4.10 26.08 12.79
CA VAL A 136 -5.12 25.02 12.97
C VAL A 136 -4.47 23.64 13.00
N ILE A 137 -3.59 23.34 12.05
CA ILE A 137 -2.90 22.03 11.98
C ILE A 137 -2.03 21.82 13.22
N LYS A 138 -1.30 22.85 13.67
CA LYS A 138 -0.53 22.80 14.92
C LYS A 138 -1.44 22.50 16.11
N GLY A 139 -2.56 23.21 16.24
CA GLY A 139 -3.53 22.99 17.31
C GLY A 139 -4.11 21.57 17.33
N MET A 140 -4.39 20.99 16.16
CA MET A 140 -4.88 19.61 16.06
C MET A 140 -3.83 18.57 16.48
N ILE A 141 -2.56 18.77 16.10
CA ILE A 141 -1.45 17.86 16.44
C ILE A 141 -1.12 17.95 17.94
N GLU A 142 -1.10 19.16 18.50
CA GLU A 142 -0.88 19.39 19.93
C GLU A 142 -2.03 18.87 20.79
N ALA A 143 -3.28 19.00 20.33
CA ALA A 143 -4.46 18.42 21.00
C ALA A 143 -4.40 16.88 21.05
N ALA A 144 -3.73 16.24 20.09
CA ALA A 144 -3.48 14.80 20.08
C ALA A 144 -2.27 14.37 20.95
N GLY A 145 -1.59 15.31 21.61
CA GLY A 145 -0.46 15.04 22.50
C GLY A 145 0.91 14.99 21.80
N PHE A 146 0.99 15.40 20.54
CA PHE A 146 2.24 15.43 19.77
C PHE A 146 2.77 16.86 19.63
N GLN A 147 4.07 16.99 19.33
CA GLN A 147 4.72 18.28 19.14
C GLN A 147 5.08 18.48 17.67
N LEU A 148 4.88 19.71 17.18
CA LEU A 148 5.24 20.10 15.82
C LEU A 148 6.56 20.90 15.82
N GLU A 149 7.67 20.19 15.65
CA GLU A 149 9.00 20.79 15.53
C GLU A 149 9.16 21.58 14.23
N GLY A 150 9.83 22.73 14.32
CA GLY A 150 10.00 23.68 13.22
C GLY A 150 8.93 24.76 13.17
N ALA A 151 7.85 24.63 13.95
CA ALA A 151 6.80 25.65 14.04
C ALA A 151 7.31 26.98 14.62
N GLU A 152 8.41 26.98 15.38
CA GLU A 152 9.04 28.19 15.92
C GLU A 152 9.63 29.11 14.83
N LYS A 153 9.93 28.56 13.65
CA LYS A 153 10.41 29.36 12.51
C LYS A 153 9.27 30.02 11.74
N ILE A 154 8.03 29.64 12.03
CA ILE A 154 6.85 30.32 11.51
C ILE A 154 6.79 31.63 12.27
N ARG A 155 7.11 32.74 11.61
CA ARG A 155 6.76 34.06 12.11
C ARG A 155 5.24 34.12 12.13
N LEU A 156 4.64 33.69 13.24
CA LEU A 156 3.32 34.11 13.62
C LEU A 156 3.45 35.60 13.84
N ASP A 157 3.12 36.39 12.83
CA ASP A 157 2.83 37.79 13.08
C ASP A 157 1.81 37.80 14.21
N PRO A 158 2.07 38.57 15.29
CA PRO A 158 1.20 38.59 16.44
C PRO A 158 -0.21 38.85 15.93
N VAL A 159 -1.11 37.90 16.16
CA VAL A 159 -2.52 38.04 15.81
C VAL A 159 -2.92 39.42 16.34
N PRO A 160 -3.26 40.38 15.47
CA PRO A 160 -3.63 41.70 15.94
C PRO A 160 -4.70 41.49 17.00
N PRO A 161 -4.57 42.13 18.18
CA PRO A 161 -5.49 41.92 19.28
C PRO A 161 -6.88 42.04 18.70
N MET A 162 -7.63 40.94 18.79
CA MET A 162 -8.95 40.78 18.20
C MET A 162 -9.69 42.10 18.43
N GLU A 163 -9.84 42.93 17.38
CA GLU A 163 -10.51 44.20 17.50
C GLU A 163 -11.91 43.83 17.99
N MET A 164 -12.18 44.08 19.28
CA MET A 164 -13.50 43.85 19.83
C MET A 164 -14.43 44.61 18.90
N PRO A 165 -15.37 43.94 18.22
CA PRO A 165 -16.26 44.63 17.31
C PRO A 165 -16.88 45.75 18.11
N ASN A 166 -16.60 46.99 17.68
CA ASN A 166 -17.05 48.17 18.38
C ASN A 166 -18.56 48.26 18.15
N PHE A 167 -19.35 47.54 18.96
CA PHE A 167 -20.82 47.51 18.91
C PHE A 167 -21.45 48.86 19.30
N SER A 168 -20.65 49.90 19.51
CA SER A 168 -21.07 51.21 19.97
C SER A 168 -21.61 52.13 18.86
N GLY A 169 -21.66 51.69 17.60
CA GLY A 169 -22.07 52.54 16.46
C GLY A 169 -23.23 51.95 15.65
N HIS A 170 -24.45 52.44 15.92
CA HIS A 170 -25.65 52.50 15.06
C HIS A 170 -25.80 51.45 13.94
N THR A 171 -26.86 50.65 13.91
CA THR A 171 -28.19 51.11 13.42
C THR A 171 -29.24 50.07 13.77
N THR A 172 -30.40 50.54 14.22
CA THR A 172 -31.64 49.77 14.33
C THR A 172 -31.89 48.94 13.07
N PRO A 173 -32.16 47.63 13.18
CA PRO A 173 -32.48 46.81 12.02
C PRO A 173 -33.76 47.33 11.37
N SER A 174 -33.69 47.57 10.06
CA SER A 174 -34.87 47.80 9.22
C SER A 174 -35.88 46.66 9.44
N PRO A 175 -37.20 46.94 9.47
CA PRO A 175 -38.20 45.91 9.67
C PRO A 175 -38.02 44.82 8.61
N TYR A 176 -37.90 43.59 9.10
CA TYR A 176 -37.72 42.37 8.32
C TYR A 176 -38.81 42.28 7.25
N HIS A 177 -38.44 42.41 5.98
CA HIS A 177 -39.31 42.02 4.87
C HIS A 177 -39.09 40.53 4.68
N ALA A 178 -40.03 39.71 5.16
CA ALA A 178 -40.00 38.28 4.88
C ALA A 178 -40.06 38.11 3.35
N PRO A 179 -39.11 37.38 2.74
CA PRO A 179 -39.26 36.98 1.36
C PRO A 179 -40.50 36.08 1.25
N ASP A 180 -41.46 36.47 0.42
CA ASP A 180 -42.63 35.67 0.03
C ASP A 180 -42.14 34.42 -0.70
N PHE A 181 -41.88 33.35 0.06
CA PHE A 181 -41.43 32.04 -0.44
C PHE A 181 -42.60 31.15 -0.90
N PHE A 182 -43.82 31.68 -0.93
CA PHE A 182 -45.06 30.92 -1.15
C PHE A 182 -45.85 31.33 -2.40
N ASP A 183 -45.31 32.18 -3.28
CA ASP A 183 -46.01 32.66 -4.48
C ASP A 183 -45.48 32.07 -5.80
N GLU A 184 -44.76 30.94 -5.75
CA GLU A 184 -44.53 30.11 -6.94
C GLU A 184 -45.15 28.71 -6.72
N PRO A 185 -46.16 28.33 -7.52
CA PRO A 185 -46.72 26.98 -7.47
C PRO A 185 -45.68 25.99 -8.00
N ASP A 186 -44.94 25.39 -7.06
CA ASP A 186 -44.32 24.07 -7.06
C ASP A 186 -44.39 23.33 -8.42
N GLU A 187 -43.49 23.70 -9.34
CA GLU A 187 -43.14 22.86 -10.48
C GLU A 187 -42.18 21.79 -9.93
N ALA A 188 -42.78 20.71 -9.41
CA ALA A 188 -42.05 19.56 -8.89
C ALA A 188 -41.05 19.09 -9.97
N PRO A 189 -39.75 18.97 -9.64
CA PRO A 189 -38.75 18.58 -10.63
C PRO A 189 -39.11 17.21 -11.21
N GLU A 190 -39.24 17.15 -12.54
CA GLU A 190 -39.50 15.89 -13.25
C GLU A 190 -38.43 14.86 -12.85
N PRO A 191 -38.83 13.62 -12.53
CA PRO A 191 -37.88 12.57 -12.21
C PRO A 191 -36.96 12.34 -13.43
N PRO A 192 -35.67 12.09 -13.19
CA PRO A 192 -34.73 11.93 -14.28
C PRO A 192 -35.05 10.69 -15.13
N PRO A 193 -34.75 10.71 -16.45
CA PRO A 193 -35.25 9.76 -17.45
C PRO A 193 -34.76 8.31 -17.30
N TRP A 194 -33.94 8.00 -16.30
CA TRP A 194 -33.49 6.65 -15.97
C TRP A 194 -34.35 5.96 -14.90
N TRP A 195 -35.40 6.62 -14.40
CA TRP A 195 -36.40 6.02 -13.51
C TRP A 195 -37.52 5.26 -14.24
N ASP A 196 -37.64 5.42 -15.56
CA ASP A 196 -38.65 4.74 -16.41
C ASP A 196 -38.14 3.41 -17.02
N ASP A 197 -37.17 2.75 -16.39
CA ASP A 197 -36.68 1.43 -16.83
C ASP A 197 -37.52 0.30 -16.20
N GLU A 198 -38.83 0.34 -16.44
CA GLU A 198 -39.77 -0.78 -16.23
C GLU A 198 -39.75 -1.72 -17.46
N LEU A 199 -38.56 -2.22 -17.82
CA LEU A 199 -38.39 -3.30 -18.79
C LEU A 199 -37.48 -4.39 -18.20
N ALA A 200 -37.99 -5.05 -17.17
CA ALA A 200 -37.51 -6.38 -16.83
C ALA A 200 -37.89 -7.35 -17.97
N PRO A 201 -36.94 -8.01 -18.67
CA PRO A 201 -37.28 -9.14 -19.51
C PRO A 201 -37.75 -10.31 -18.62
N PRO A 202 -38.77 -11.09 -19.05
CA PRO A 202 -39.27 -12.20 -18.26
C PRO A 202 -38.20 -13.30 -18.09
N PRO A 203 -38.27 -14.11 -17.01
CA PRO A 203 -37.40 -15.27 -16.87
C PRO A 203 -37.73 -16.27 -17.97
N VAL A 204 -36.75 -16.58 -18.82
CA VAL A 204 -36.85 -17.68 -19.77
C VAL A 204 -36.77 -18.98 -18.94
N ALA A 205 -37.92 -19.62 -18.77
CA ALA A 205 -37.99 -21.05 -18.49
C ALA A 205 -37.99 -21.78 -19.84
N ASP A 206 -37.04 -22.69 -20.04
CA ASP A 206 -37.05 -23.86 -20.94
C ASP A 206 -35.61 -24.41 -20.93
N ASP A 207 -35.25 -25.47 -20.19
CA ASP A 207 -35.63 -26.88 -20.42
C ASP A 207 -35.11 -27.40 -21.77
N PHE A 208 -33.78 -27.51 -21.93
CA PHE A 208 -33.15 -28.21 -23.07
C PHE A 208 -31.68 -28.54 -22.76
N PHE A 209 -31.41 -29.73 -22.21
CA PHE A 209 -30.41 -30.68 -22.74
C PHE A 209 -30.37 -31.93 -21.84
N ASP A 210 -31.30 -32.83 -22.16
CA ASP A 210 -31.22 -34.25 -21.89
C ASP A 210 -30.18 -34.81 -22.89
N GLU A 211 -28.97 -35.12 -22.43
CA GLU A 211 -27.95 -35.82 -23.22
C GLU A 211 -27.49 -37.09 -22.48
N PRO A 212 -27.54 -38.26 -23.13
CA PRO A 212 -27.46 -39.55 -22.46
C PRO A 212 -26.03 -39.96 -22.06
N LEU A 213 -25.98 -40.49 -20.85
CA LEU A 213 -25.04 -41.48 -20.29
C LEU A 213 -24.08 -42.13 -21.31
N PHE A 214 -22.83 -41.67 -21.34
CA PHE A 214 -21.68 -42.48 -21.75
C PHE A 214 -20.73 -42.59 -20.56
N GLU A 215 -20.79 -43.71 -19.85
CA GLU A 215 -19.77 -44.15 -18.90
C GLU A 215 -18.58 -44.74 -19.67
N PRO A 216 -17.38 -44.12 -19.66
CA PRO A 216 -16.16 -44.83 -20.02
C PRO A 216 -15.67 -45.68 -18.84
N GLU A 217 -15.44 -46.96 -19.13
CA GLU A 217 -14.85 -47.98 -18.26
C GLU A 217 -13.54 -47.50 -17.59
N PRO A 218 -13.36 -47.66 -16.27
CA PRO A 218 -12.13 -47.24 -15.59
C PRO A 218 -10.95 -48.18 -15.91
N PRO A 219 -9.76 -47.65 -16.25
CA PRO A 219 -8.57 -48.47 -16.45
C PRO A 219 -8.05 -49.10 -15.13
N PRO A 220 -7.25 -50.17 -15.21
CA PRO A 220 -6.86 -50.97 -14.05
C PRO A 220 -6.04 -50.19 -13.01
N VAL A 221 -6.49 -50.35 -11.76
CA VAL A 221 -5.95 -49.77 -10.53
C VAL A 221 -4.47 -50.09 -10.35
N ARG A 222 -3.61 -49.06 -10.40
CA ARG A 222 -2.27 -49.13 -9.81
C ARG A 222 -2.35 -48.74 -8.33
N PRO A 223 -1.65 -49.44 -7.41
CA PRO A 223 -1.67 -49.12 -6.00
C PRO A 223 -0.98 -47.77 -5.74
N LYS A 224 -1.75 -46.82 -5.19
CA LYS A 224 -1.33 -45.47 -4.81
C LYS A 224 -0.57 -45.55 -3.48
N PRO A 225 0.64 -44.96 -3.36
CA PRO A 225 1.30 -44.80 -2.06
C PRO A 225 0.49 -43.83 -1.20
N ALA A 226 0.25 -44.23 0.04
CA ALA A 226 -0.36 -43.40 1.07
C ALA A 226 0.56 -42.21 1.39
N MET A 227 0.03 -40.99 1.35
CA MET A 227 0.31 -39.93 2.34
C MET A 227 -0.57 -38.70 2.09
N THR A 228 -1.54 -38.55 3.00
CA THR A 228 -1.94 -37.31 3.69
C THR A 228 -2.41 -36.11 2.86
N ALA A 229 -3.71 -36.04 2.61
CA ALA A 229 -4.43 -34.81 2.28
C ALA A 229 -4.71 -33.99 3.56
N PRO A 230 -4.56 -32.65 3.56
CA PRO A 230 -5.17 -31.81 4.59
C PRO A 230 -6.69 -31.70 4.36
N ALA A 231 -7.42 -31.68 5.45
CA ALA A 231 -8.86 -31.83 5.55
C ALA A 231 -9.64 -30.79 4.72
N ALA A 232 -10.50 -31.30 3.83
CA ALA A 232 -11.65 -30.58 3.31
C ALA A 232 -12.69 -30.45 4.45
N GLY A 233 -12.74 -29.26 5.06
CA GLY A 233 -13.77 -28.89 6.03
C GLY A 233 -14.48 -27.61 5.58
N SER A 234 -15.81 -27.65 5.60
CA SER A 234 -16.74 -26.52 5.38
C SER A 234 -17.23 -26.30 3.94
N ALA A 235 -17.95 -27.28 3.42
CA ALA A 235 -19.07 -27.02 2.51
C ALA A 235 -20.23 -26.42 3.34
N GLY A 236 -20.48 -25.11 3.24
CA GLY A 236 -21.67 -24.53 3.84
C GLY A 236 -21.60 -23.07 4.27
N ARG A 237 -21.21 -22.16 3.37
CA ARG A 237 -21.63 -20.73 3.34
C ARG A 237 -21.19 -20.16 1.99
N ARG A 238 -22.15 -20.03 1.06
CA ARG A 238 -21.95 -19.52 -0.33
C ARG A 238 -21.69 -18.01 -0.40
N GLY A 239 -20.86 -17.50 0.50
CA GLY A 239 -20.40 -16.12 0.54
C GLY A 239 -18.90 -16.10 0.82
N GLY A 240 -18.13 -16.82 0.00
CA GLY A 240 -16.68 -16.72 0.03
C GLY A 240 -16.25 -15.31 -0.38
N ASP A 241 -15.18 -14.82 0.23
CA ASP A 241 -14.62 -13.52 -0.11
C ASP A 241 -14.28 -13.48 -1.61
N ARG A 242 -14.63 -12.37 -2.27
CA ARG A 242 -14.40 -12.15 -3.70
C ARG A 242 -13.44 -10.99 -3.88
N VAL A 243 -12.45 -11.17 -4.76
CA VAL A 243 -11.54 -10.09 -5.16
C VAL A 243 -11.74 -9.82 -6.65
N ARG A 244 -12.04 -8.57 -6.97
CA ARG A 244 -12.17 -8.10 -8.35
C ARG A 244 -10.81 -7.78 -8.95
N ILE A 245 -10.61 -8.26 -10.15
CA ILE A 245 -9.38 -8.11 -10.93
C ILE A 245 -9.79 -7.68 -12.34
N ARG A 246 -8.99 -6.85 -12.99
CA ARG A 246 -9.17 -6.48 -14.40
C ARG A 246 -7.91 -6.85 -15.17
N LEU A 247 -8.05 -7.65 -16.22
CA LEU A 247 -6.96 -8.02 -17.13
C LEU A 247 -7.19 -7.31 -18.47
N GLY A 248 -6.49 -6.21 -18.70
CA GLY A 248 -6.81 -5.31 -19.83
C GLY A 248 -8.19 -4.69 -19.66
N GLU A 249 -9.12 -5.03 -20.54
CA GLU A 249 -10.54 -4.62 -20.46
C GLU A 249 -11.45 -5.69 -19.85
N MET A 250 -10.92 -6.89 -19.55
CA MET A 250 -11.73 -8.03 -19.10
C MET A 250 -11.89 -8.02 -17.57
N PRO A 251 -13.12 -7.84 -17.04
CA PRO A 251 -13.37 -7.94 -15.60
C PRO A 251 -13.42 -9.41 -15.18
N LEU A 252 -12.69 -9.74 -14.11
CA LEU A 252 -12.54 -11.07 -13.56
C LEU A 252 -12.74 -11.03 -12.04
N VAL A 253 -13.27 -12.11 -11.48
CA VAL A 253 -13.46 -12.30 -10.04
C VAL A 253 -12.73 -13.55 -9.60
N VAL A 254 -11.88 -13.42 -8.59
CA VAL A 254 -11.27 -14.58 -7.91
C VAL A 254 -12.05 -14.88 -6.64
N SER A 255 -12.48 -16.14 -6.49
CA SER A 255 -13.24 -16.64 -5.35
C SER A 255 -12.72 -18.02 -4.90
N GLY A 256 -13.19 -18.52 -3.75
CA GLY A 256 -12.91 -19.90 -3.31
C GLY A 256 -11.91 -20.08 -2.16
N GLY A 257 -11.68 -19.06 -1.33
CA GLY A 257 -10.89 -19.22 -0.12
C GLY A 257 -10.88 -17.97 0.77
N GLU A 258 -9.93 -17.90 1.70
CA GLU A 258 -9.78 -16.74 2.60
C GLU A 258 -9.31 -15.50 1.83
N PHE A 259 -9.93 -14.34 2.09
CA PHE A 259 -9.58 -13.07 1.46
C PHE A 259 -8.07 -12.76 1.45
N GLN A 260 -7.38 -13.02 2.57
CA GLN A 260 -5.94 -12.75 2.69
C GLN A 260 -5.10 -13.61 1.74
N ALA A 261 -5.51 -14.85 1.51
CA ALA A 261 -4.82 -15.77 0.61
C ALA A 261 -5.03 -15.35 -0.85
N ILE A 262 -6.25 -14.94 -1.21
CA ILE A 262 -6.55 -14.37 -2.54
C ILE A 262 -5.73 -13.08 -2.75
N LEU A 263 -5.71 -12.17 -1.78
CA LEU A 263 -4.90 -10.96 -1.87
C LEU A 263 -3.40 -11.25 -1.98
N ALA A 264 -2.87 -12.25 -1.28
CA ALA A 264 -1.47 -12.64 -1.37
C ALA A 264 -1.13 -13.13 -2.79
N LEU A 265 -2.02 -13.94 -3.39
CA LEU A 265 -1.89 -14.38 -4.77
C LEU A 265 -1.89 -13.19 -5.74
N VAL A 266 -2.87 -12.29 -5.65
CA VAL A 266 -2.93 -11.10 -6.51
C VAL A 266 -1.70 -10.23 -6.31
N LYS A 267 -1.21 -10.10 -5.05
CA LYS A 267 0.02 -9.39 -4.71
C LYS A 267 1.31 -10.07 -5.21
N SER A 268 1.26 -11.29 -5.70
CA SER A 268 2.42 -11.95 -6.32
C SER A 268 2.58 -11.61 -7.80
N ILE A 269 1.53 -11.06 -8.44
CA ILE A 269 1.50 -10.80 -9.88
C ILE A 269 2.36 -9.56 -10.21
N PRO A 270 3.39 -9.68 -11.06
CA PRO A 270 4.25 -8.56 -11.40
C PRO A 270 3.48 -7.50 -12.21
N GLY A 271 3.79 -6.21 -11.96
CA GLY A 271 3.21 -5.09 -12.71
C GLY A 271 1.77 -4.72 -12.36
N ARG A 272 1.13 -5.44 -11.43
CA ARG A 272 -0.22 -5.11 -10.94
C ARG A 272 -0.31 -3.68 -10.37
N ARG A 273 -1.47 -3.06 -10.48
CA ARG A 273 -1.83 -1.80 -9.82
C ARG A 273 -3.16 -1.96 -9.10
N PHE A 274 -3.35 -1.24 -8.00
CA PHE A 274 -4.62 -1.23 -7.30
C PHE A 274 -5.33 0.09 -7.61
N ASN A 275 -6.52 -0.01 -8.21
CA ASN A 275 -7.40 1.11 -8.44
C ASN A 275 -8.31 1.28 -7.21
N GLY A 276 -8.03 2.31 -6.43
CA GLY A 276 -8.71 2.56 -5.15
C GLY A 276 -10.17 2.99 -5.31
N ASP A 277 -10.50 3.62 -6.44
CA ASP A 277 -11.84 4.17 -6.70
C ASP A 277 -12.82 3.03 -7.01
N GLU A 278 -12.41 2.08 -7.85
CA GLU A 278 -13.24 0.93 -8.22
C GLU A 278 -13.04 -0.28 -7.30
N ARG A 279 -12.01 -0.24 -6.44
CA ARG A 279 -11.55 -1.37 -5.60
C ARG A 279 -11.20 -2.61 -6.43
N VAL A 280 -10.60 -2.40 -7.61
CA VAL A 280 -10.20 -3.44 -8.55
C VAL A 280 -8.68 -3.50 -8.65
N TRP A 281 -8.13 -4.71 -8.78
CA TRP A 281 -6.72 -4.90 -9.13
C TRP A 281 -6.53 -4.95 -10.64
N GLU A 282 -5.80 -4.00 -11.19
CA GLU A 282 -5.44 -3.97 -12.61
C GLU A 282 -4.18 -4.81 -12.83
N ILE A 283 -4.30 -5.84 -13.67
CA ILE A 283 -3.20 -6.70 -14.11
C ILE A 283 -2.81 -6.28 -15.53
N PRO A 284 -1.51 -6.06 -15.80
CA PRO A 284 -1.06 -5.70 -17.14
C PRO A 284 -1.38 -6.81 -18.15
N GLU A 285 -1.75 -6.43 -19.37
CA GLU A 285 -2.05 -7.36 -20.49
C GLU A 285 -0.86 -8.23 -20.92
N THR A 286 0.34 -7.91 -20.43
CA THR A 286 1.52 -8.77 -20.61
C THR A 286 1.40 -10.11 -19.91
N VAL A 287 0.43 -10.28 -19.00
CA VAL A 287 0.10 -11.55 -18.36
C VAL A 287 -1.01 -12.23 -19.16
N GLU A 288 -0.70 -13.37 -19.77
CA GLU A 288 -1.70 -14.15 -20.49
C GLU A 288 -2.78 -14.69 -19.52
N LEU A 289 -4.05 -14.63 -19.96
CA LEU A 289 -5.21 -15.10 -19.19
C LEU A 289 -5.04 -16.57 -18.75
N GLU A 290 -4.46 -17.41 -19.61
CA GLU A 290 -4.21 -18.82 -19.31
C GLU A 290 -3.19 -18.98 -18.16
N SER A 291 -2.11 -18.19 -18.16
CA SER A 291 -1.12 -18.21 -17.07
C SER A 291 -1.72 -17.71 -15.76
N LEU A 292 -2.59 -16.70 -15.82
CA LEU A 292 -3.34 -16.23 -14.66
C LEU A 292 -4.26 -17.32 -14.11
N GLY A 293 -5.04 -17.96 -14.98
CA GLY A 293 -5.94 -19.06 -14.64
C GLY A 293 -5.20 -20.24 -14.00
N GLN A 294 -4.06 -20.66 -14.58
CA GLN A 294 -3.22 -21.72 -14.02
C GLN A 294 -2.69 -21.37 -12.63
N ARG A 295 -2.27 -20.12 -12.39
CA ARG A 295 -1.81 -19.67 -11.06
C ARG A 295 -2.93 -19.65 -10.03
N VAL A 296 -4.11 -19.17 -10.41
CA VAL A 296 -5.29 -19.11 -9.54
C VAL A 296 -5.75 -20.54 -9.20
N ALA A 297 -5.84 -21.43 -10.18
CA ALA A 297 -6.19 -22.84 -9.99
C ALA A 297 -5.14 -23.60 -9.16
N ALA A 298 -3.84 -23.36 -9.39
CA ALA A 298 -2.76 -23.96 -8.61
C ALA A 298 -2.80 -23.55 -7.12
N ALA A 299 -3.33 -22.37 -6.82
CA ALA A 299 -3.56 -21.89 -5.47
C ALA A 299 -4.89 -22.35 -4.85
N GLY A 300 -5.70 -23.13 -5.59
CA GLY A 300 -6.98 -23.68 -5.12
C GLY A 300 -8.15 -22.70 -5.19
N PHE A 301 -8.04 -21.62 -5.96
CA PHE A 301 -9.11 -20.64 -6.15
C PHE A 301 -9.77 -20.80 -7.52
N VAL A 302 -10.94 -20.20 -7.68
CA VAL A 302 -11.70 -20.16 -8.93
C VAL A 302 -11.60 -18.76 -9.53
N LEU A 303 -11.30 -18.70 -10.83
CA LEU A 303 -11.33 -17.46 -11.62
C LEU A 303 -12.61 -17.47 -12.46
N GLU A 304 -13.50 -16.52 -12.22
CA GLU A 304 -14.74 -16.33 -12.98
C GLU A 304 -14.68 -15.01 -13.73
N GLN A 305 -15.33 -14.93 -14.89
CA GLN A 305 -15.52 -13.66 -15.60
C GLN A 305 -16.75 -12.96 -15.04
N GLU A 306 -16.65 -11.66 -14.71
CA GLU A 306 -17.78 -10.85 -14.21
C GLU A 306 -18.75 -10.50 -15.34
#